data_AF-A0A8S3C281-F1
#
_entry.id   AF-A0A8S3C281-F1
#
_cell.length_a   1.000
_cell.length_b   1.000
_cell.length_c   1.000
_cell.angle_alpha   90.00
_cell.angle_beta   90.00
_cell.angle_gamma   90.00
#
_symmetry.space_group_name_H-M   'P 1'
#
loop_
_entity.id
_entity.type
_entity.pdbx_description
1 polymer ?
#
loop_
_entity_poly.entity_id
_entity_poly.type
_entity_poly.pdbx_seq_one_letter_code
_entity_poly.pdbx_strand_id
1 'polypeptide(L)' 'AFFVIRLRNPIASCPAVNDTDALIQCDLMDTRDAFLNFARDKHYEFSSLRRARFSTMALLYELHT' A
#
# COMPACT_ATOMS: atom_id res chain seq x y z
N ALA A 1 10.85 -16.66 8.96
CA ALA A 1 11.06 -17.58 7.81
C ALA A 1 11.55 -16.75 6.63
N PHE A 2 12.50 -17.26 5.85
CA PHE A 2 13.03 -16.57 4.67
C PHE A 2 12.67 -17.35 3.41
N PHE A 3 12.26 -16.63 2.37
CA PHE A 3 11.93 -17.21 1.07
C PHE A 3 12.80 -16.55 0.00
N VAL A 4 13.29 -17.34 -0.95
CA VAL A 4 14.03 -16.84 -2.11
C VAL A 4 13.20 -17.13 -3.36
N ILE A 5 12.76 -16.08 -4.04
CA ILE A 5 12.01 -16.17 -5.30
C ILE A 5 12.94 -15.79 -6.44
N ARG A 6 13.15 -16.70 -7.38
CA ARG A 6 13.92 -16.44 -8.60
C ARG A 6 12.95 -16.20 -9.76
N LEU A 7 12.79 -14.93 -10.14
CA LEU A 7 11.88 -14.53 -11.23
C LEU A 7 12.50 -14.71 -12.63
N ARG A 8 13.83 -14.59 -12.75
CA ARG A 8 14.55 -14.75 -14.02
C ARG A 8 15.90 -15.45 -13.82
N ASN A 9 16.45 -15.97 -14.90
CA ASN A 9 17.81 -16.50 -14.93
C ASN A 9 18.82 -15.34 -14.84
N PRO A 10 19.72 -15.29 -13.83
CA PRO A 10 20.68 -14.21 -13.67
C PRO A 10 21.72 -14.12 -14.79
N ILE A 11 21.86 -15.16 -15.62
CA ILE A 11 22.86 -15.24 -16.69
C ILE A 11 22.30 -14.71 -18.03
N ALA A 12 20.98 -14.50 -18.14
CA ALA A 12 20.36 -13.99 -19.35
C ALA A 12 20.46 -12.45 -19.44
N SER A 13 20.70 -11.90 -20.64
CA SER A 13 20.65 -10.45 -20.85
C SER A 13 19.25 -9.92 -20.58
N CYS A 14 19.13 -8.85 -19.81
CA CYS A 14 17.85 -8.21 -19.50
C CYS A 14 17.83 -6.79 -20.08
N PRO A 15 16.71 -6.36 -20.72
CA PRO A 15 16.52 -4.95 -21.03
C PRO A 15 16.43 -4.13 -19.73
N ALA A 16 16.70 -2.83 -19.82
CA ALA A 16 16.48 -1.91 -18.72
C ALA A 16 15.01 -1.98 -18.27
N VAL A 17 14.79 -1.93 -16.95
CA VAL A 17 13.43 -1.81 -16.41
C VAL A 17 12.94 -0.41 -16.75
N ASN A 18 11.84 -0.35 -17.53
CA ASN A 18 11.15 0.89 -17.83
C ASN A 18 9.80 0.87 -17.12
N ASP A 19 9.73 1.55 -15.99
CA ASP A 19 8.48 1.77 -15.29
C ASP A 19 7.77 2.96 -15.93
N THR A 20 6.59 2.71 -16.50
CA THR A 20 5.79 3.72 -17.19
C THR A 20 4.86 4.48 -16.25
N ASP A 21 4.75 4.02 -15.00
CA ASP A 21 3.82 4.61 -14.04
C ASP A 21 4.40 5.89 -13.46
N ALA A 22 3.53 6.89 -13.27
CA ALA A 22 3.92 8.13 -12.63
C ALA A 22 4.17 7.91 -11.14
N LEU A 23 5.07 8.71 -10.56
CA LEU A 23 5.22 8.77 -9.11
C LEU A 23 3.93 9.31 -8.48
N ILE A 24 3.39 8.56 -7.52
CA ILE A 24 2.24 8.98 -6.72
C ILE A 24 2.75 9.46 -5.36
N GLN A 25 2.59 10.75 -5.09
CA GLN A 25 2.90 11.33 -3.79
C GLN A 25 1.66 11.20 -2.88
N CYS A 26 1.77 10.47 -1.77
CA CYS A 26 0.69 10.28 -0.81
C CYS A 26 1.26 9.98 0.58
N ASP A 27 1.38 10.99 1.44
CA ASP A 27 1.97 10.86 2.78
C ASP A 27 1.25 9.81 3.64
N LEU A 28 -0.08 9.69 3.47
CA LEU A 28 -0.88 8.70 4.16
C LEU A 28 -0.48 7.26 3.82
N MET A 29 -0.01 7.02 2.60
CA MET A 29 0.33 5.70 2.06
C MET A 29 1.84 5.47 1.86
N ASP A 30 2.68 6.44 2.21
CA ASP A 30 4.14 6.34 2.07
C ASP A 30 4.74 5.26 2.97
N THR A 31 4.18 5.11 4.18
CA THR A 31 4.59 4.05 5.12
C THR A 31 3.39 3.39 5.76
N ARG A 32 3.56 2.14 6.21
CA ARG A 32 2.51 1.46 6.98
C ARG A 32 2.17 2.24 8.26
N ASP A 33 3.17 2.88 8.86
CA ASP A 33 3.01 3.50 10.18
C ASP A 33 2.18 4.78 10.05
N ALA A 34 2.29 5.52 8.93
CA ALA A 34 1.41 6.63 8.61
C ALA A 34 -0.06 6.18 8.56
N PHE A 35 -0.38 5.13 7.79
CA PHE A 35 -1.72 4.55 7.74
C PHE A 35 -2.21 4.05 9.11
N LEU A 36 -1.38 3.31 9.85
CA LEU A 36 -1.77 2.75 11.16
C LEU A 36 -1.97 3.83 12.22
N ASN A 37 -1.17 4.89 12.22
CA ASN A 37 -1.35 6.03 13.11
C ASN A 37 -2.63 6.78 12.76
N PHE A 38 -2.85 7.08 11.48
CA PHE A 38 -4.08 7.70 11.00
C PHE A 38 -5.34 6.90 11.42
N ALA A 39 -5.34 5.59 11.18
CA ALA A 39 -6.45 4.72 11.55
C ALA A 39 -6.65 4.67 13.07
N ARG A 40 -5.57 4.64 13.85
CA ARG A 40 -5.64 4.67 15.32
C ARG A 40 -6.26 5.96 15.83
N ASP A 41 -5.77 7.10 15.34
CA ASP A 41 -6.19 8.43 15.78
C ASP A 41 -7.66 8.70 15.42
N LYS A 42 -8.15 8.15 14.31
CA LYS A 42 -9.55 8.25 13.87
C LYS A 42 -10.45 7.11 14.32
N HIS A 43 -9.93 6.15 15.09
CA HIS A 43 -10.63 4.94 15.52
C HIS A 43 -11.22 4.10 14.37
N TYR A 44 -10.51 4.07 13.24
CA TYR A 44 -10.84 3.21 12.11
C TYR A 44 -10.35 1.79 12.37
N GLU A 45 -11.30 0.87 12.39
CA GLU A 45 -11.04 -0.53 12.66
C GLU A 45 -11.46 -1.44 11.51
N PHE A 46 -10.74 -2.55 11.39
CA PHE A 46 -10.97 -3.59 10.39
C PHE A 46 -11.36 -4.92 11.04
N SER A 47 -11.97 -4.86 12.23
CA SER A 47 -12.30 -6.02 13.09
C SER A 47 -13.63 -6.72 12.73
N SER A 48 -14.45 -6.13 11.85
CA SER A 48 -15.65 -6.78 11.30
C SER A 48 -16.00 -6.19 9.94
N LEU A 49 -16.83 -6.88 9.14
CA LEU A 49 -17.22 -6.40 7.80
C LEU A 49 -17.80 -4.99 7.83
N ARG A 50 -18.72 -4.72 8.77
CA ARG A 50 -19.35 -3.40 8.91
C ARG A 50 -18.31 -2.31 9.21
N ARG A 51 -17.35 -2.59 10.08
CA ARG A 51 -16.30 -1.64 10.49
C ARG A 51 -15.27 -1.43 9.39
N ALA A 52 -14.82 -2.51 8.75
CA ALA A 52 -13.92 -2.46 7.61
C ALA A 52 -14.53 -1.62 6.47
N ARG A 53 -15.81 -1.81 6.13
CA ARG A 53 -16.47 -0.99 5.10
C ARG A 53 -16.49 0.50 5.45
N PHE A 54 -16.81 0.83 6.70
CA PHE A 54 -16.78 2.22 7.16
C PHE A 54 -15.37 2.82 7.06
N SER A 55 -14.37 2.12 7.62
CA SER A 55 -12.97 2.54 7.59
C SER A 55 -12.44 2.68 6.16
N THR A 56 -12.78 1.76 5.26
CA THR A 56 -12.42 1.84 3.84
C THR A 56 -13.08 3.03 3.14
N MET A 57 -14.37 3.31 3.38
CA MET A 57 -15.02 4.49 2.80
C MET A 57 -14.37 5.78 3.28
N ALA A 58 -14.06 5.89 4.58
CA ALA A 58 -13.39 7.06 5.13
C ALA A 58 -11.97 7.22 4.55
N LEU A 59 -11.21 6.13 4.44
CA LEU A 59 -9.90 6.12 3.81
C LEU A 59 -9.97 6.55 2.34
N LEU A 60 -10.94 6.06 1.58
CA LEU A 60 -11.13 6.45 0.18
C LEU A 60 -11.45 7.94 0.05
N TYR A 61 -12.23 8.50 0.97
CA TYR A 61 -12.48 9.94 1.01
C TYR A 61 -11.17 10.72 1.20
N GLU A 62 -10.38 10.35 2.21
CA GLU A 62 -9.13 11.02 2.56
C GLU A 62 -8.06 10.90 1.48
N LEU A 63 -8.09 9.82 0.68
CA LEU A 63 -7.19 9.64 -0.47
C LEU A 63 -7.55 10.51 -1.68
N HIS A 64 -8.79 11.00 -1.76
CA HIS A 64 -9.29 11.78 -2.90
C HIS A 64 -9.49 13.27 -2.58
N THR A 65 -9.22 13.68 -1.33
CA THR A 65 -9.25 15.08 -0.87
C THR A 65 -7.84 15.59 -0.65
#